data_AF-U3U2Q5-F1
#
_entry.id   AF-U3U2Q5-F1
#
_cell.length_a   1.000
_cell.length_b   1.000
_cell.length_c   1.000
_cell.angle_alpha   90.00
_cell.angle_beta   90.00
_cell.angle_gamma   90.00
#
_symmetry.space_group_name_H-M   'P 1'
#
loop_
_entity.id
_entity.type
_entity.pdbx_description
1 polymer ?
#
loop_
_entity_poly.entity_id
_entity_poly.type
_entity_poly.pdbx_seq_one_letter_code
_entity_poly.pdbx_strand_id
1 'polypeptide(L)'
;MQEFIGLQLAFSWSLKHRLRKTDAQADLQRLLPPAWHAAVLGHPMPTSQIILCMGEWLAQRRDEGLVTDIVWQSIDDNLNHLSAYLGGCDRLASTPIPFAYSLILHRTVYLFCTLLPFALVADLHLMTPLVSVFISYTFLSLESLTEELEDPFGTAPNHLPLDALCVNIERNLKAMNNDFPLPAASQPDRYFNLT
;
A
#
# COMPACT_ATOMS: atom_id res chain seq x y z
N MET A 1 2.68 16.64 22.14
CA MET A 1 1.55 15.98 21.42
C MET A 1 1.64 16.21 19.92
N GLN A 2 1.72 17.46 19.44
CA GLN A 2 1.88 17.77 17.99
C GLN A 2 3.08 17.05 17.33
N GLU A 3 4.20 16.92 18.04
CA GLU A 3 5.36 16.19 17.53
C GLU A 3 5.08 14.72 17.23
N PHE A 4 4.39 14.03 18.15
CA PHE A 4 4.06 12.61 17.99
C PHE A 4 3.10 12.38 16.83
N ILE A 5 2.15 13.29 16.63
CA ILE A 5 1.23 13.25 15.48
C ILE A 5 2.00 13.45 14.18
N GLY A 6 2.92 14.42 14.12
CA GLY A 6 3.79 14.64 12.96
C GLY A 6 4.57 13.39 12.58
N LEU A 7 5.12 12.66 13.57
CA LEU A 7 5.77 11.37 13.34
C LEU A 7 4.79 10.32 12.80
N GLN A 8 3.57 10.21 13.32
CA GLN A 8 2.56 9.24 12.84
C GLN A 8 2.12 9.51 11.40
N LEU A 9 1.95 10.78 11.06
CA LEU A 9 1.66 11.20 9.69
C LEU A 9 2.84 10.91 8.77
N ALA A 10 4.05 11.29 9.18
CA ALA A 10 5.26 11.02 8.42
C ALA A 10 5.47 9.52 8.18
N PHE A 11 5.16 8.66 9.16
CA PHE A 11 5.22 7.20 9.00
C PHE A 11 4.28 6.72 7.89
N SER A 12 3.02 7.17 7.91
CA SER A 12 1.99 6.75 6.96
C SER A 12 2.38 7.12 5.52
N TRP A 13 2.80 8.38 5.31
CA TRP A 13 3.26 8.85 4.00
C TRP A 13 4.57 8.18 3.58
N SER A 14 5.53 8.02 4.49
CA SER A 14 6.79 7.32 4.23
C SER A 14 6.56 5.88 3.77
N LEU A 15 5.65 5.15 4.43
CA LEU A 15 5.30 3.79 4.06
C LEU A 15 4.70 3.72 2.66
N LYS A 16 3.76 4.63 2.33
CA LYS A 16 3.20 4.74 0.98
C LYS A 16 4.29 4.96 -0.07
N HIS A 17 5.20 5.90 0.18
CA HIS A 17 6.29 6.19 -0.76
C HIS A 17 7.26 5.01 -0.91
N ARG A 18 7.58 4.31 0.17
CA ARG A 18 8.38 3.09 0.16
C ARG A 18 7.75 2.00 -0.70
N LEU A 19 6.47 1.72 -0.51
CA LEU A 19 5.74 0.69 -1.27
C LEU A 19 5.61 1.06 -2.75
N ARG A 20 5.37 2.34 -3.06
CA ARG A 20 5.29 2.85 -4.44
C ARG A 20 6.63 3.18 -5.08
N LYS A 21 7.75 3.06 -4.35
CA LYS A 21 9.10 3.44 -4.80
C LYS A 21 9.15 4.89 -5.34
N THR A 22 8.47 5.81 -4.65
CA THR A 22 8.41 7.24 -4.99
C THR A 22 9.21 8.07 -3.98
N ASP A 23 9.57 9.30 -4.35
CA ASP A 23 10.28 10.20 -3.45
C ASP A 23 9.37 10.69 -2.32
N ALA A 24 9.80 10.48 -1.07
CA ALA A 24 9.09 10.87 0.14
C ALA A 24 9.51 12.24 0.67
N GLN A 25 10.53 12.88 0.10
CA GLN A 25 11.21 14.01 0.72
C GLN A 25 10.29 15.21 0.96
N ALA A 26 9.42 15.55 0.00
CA ALA A 26 8.48 16.67 0.13
C ALA A 26 7.47 16.46 1.26
N ASP A 27 6.86 15.27 1.35
CA ASP A 27 5.89 14.95 2.40
C ASP A 27 6.55 14.82 3.78
N LEU A 28 7.75 14.24 3.83
CA LEU A 28 8.51 14.17 5.07
C LEU A 28 8.92 15.55 5.59
N GLN A 29 9.38 16.46 4.72
CA GLN A 29 9.69 17.84 5.11
C GLN A 29 8.45 18.62 5.58
N ARG A 30 7.28 18.30 5.04
CA ARG A 30 6.01 18.93 5.42
C ARG A 30 5.50 18.43 6.77
N LEU A 31 5.65 17.14 7.06
CA LEU A 31 4.98 16.47 8.19
C LEU A 31 5.86 16.22 9.40
N LEU A 32 7.17 16.03 9.20
CA LEU A 32 8.08 15.78 10.32
C LEU A 32 8.22 17.02 11.20
N PRO A 33 8.25 16.84 12.52
CA PRO A 33 8.62 17.93 13.41
C PRO A 33 10.09 18.33 13.17
N PRO A 34 10.43 19.64 13.32
CA PRO A 34 11.79 20.14 13.09
C PRO A 34 12.91 19.37 13.78
N ALA A 35 12.64 18.90 15.01
CA ALA A 35 13.58 18.14 15.82
C ALA A 35 14.04 16.82 15.16
N TRP A 36 13.20 16.22 14.31
CA TRP A 36 13.44 14.88 13.74
C TRP A 36 13.91 14.91 12.29
N HIS A 37 13.94 16.08 11.63
CA HIS A 37 14.36 16.20 10.23
C HIS A 37 15.76 15.62 9.96
N ALA A 38 16.74 15.96 10.81
CA ALA A 38 18.11 15.51 10.64
C ALA A 38 18.25 13.99 10.80
N ALA A 39 17.44 13.39 11.68
CA ALA A 39 17.46 11.95 11.91
C ALA A 39 16.83 11.17 10.74
N VAL A 40 15.81 11.72 10.08
CA VAL A 40 14.98 10.96 9.12
C VAL A 40 15.29 11.27 7.65
N LEU A 41 15.41 12.55 7.25
CA LEU A 41 15.44 12.95 5.83
C LEU A 41 16.64 12.43 5.04
N GLY A 42 17.74 12.06 5.72
CA GLY A 42 18.93 11.48 5.11
C GLY A 42 19.12 9.98 5.40
N HIS A 43 18.19 9.34 6.10
CA HIS A 43 18.34 7.95 6.51
C HIS A 43 17.99 7.00 5.35
N PRO A 44 18.77 5.92 5.11
CA PRO A 44 18.49 4.96 4.03
C PRO A 44 17.16 4.19 4.24
N MET A 45 16.68 4.13 5.47
CA MET A 45 15.41 3.51 5.85
C MET A 45 14.56 4.49 6.64
N PRO A 46 13.97 5.52 6.01
CA PRO A 46 13.29 6.59 6.72
C PRO A 46 12.05 6.09 7.48
N THR A 47 11.30 5.13 6.92
CA THR A 47 10.09 4.60 7.56
C THR A 47 10.37 3.92 8.89
N SER A 48 11.40 3.07 8.95
CA SER A 48 11.84 2.40 10.19
C SER A 48 12.42 3.41 11.18
N GLN A 49 13.16 4.39 10.67
CA GLN A 49 13.74 5.45 11.50
C GLN A 49 12.65 6.29 12.19
N ILE A 50 11.53 6.55 11.52
CA ILE A 50 10.40 7.27 12.12
C ILE A 50 9.82 6.51 13.31
N ILE A 51 9.72 5.18 13.25
CA ILE A 51 9.25 4.35 14.38
C ILE A 51 10.23 4.45 15.55
N LEU A 52 11.54 4.43 15.28
CA LEU A 52 12.56 4.64 16.31
C LEU A 52 12.41 6.01 16.97
N CYS A 53 12.23 7.07 16.17
CA CYS A 53 11.99 8.43 16.68
C CYS A 53 10.72 8.52 17.54
N MET A 54 9.66 7.77 17.21
CA MET A 54 8.47 7.68 18.08
C MET A 54 8.80 7.02 19.43
N GLY A 55 9.59 5.96 19.42
CA GLY A 55 10.05 5.29 20.63
C GLY A 55 10.93 6.18 21.50
N GLU A 56 11.86 6.92 20.90
CA GLU A 56 12.69 7.92 21.59
C GLU A 56 11.85 9.04 22.20
N TRP A 57 10.88 9.56 21.44
CA TRP A 57 9.95 10.58 21.95
C TRP A 57 9.16 10.05 23.16
N LEU A 58 8.68 8.80 23.09
CA LEU A 58 7.93 8.16 24.17
C LEU A 58 8.80 7.91 25.41
N ALA A 59 10.05 7.48 25.22
CA ALA A 59 11.02 7.28 26.29
C ALA A 59 11.32 8.59 27.05
N GLN A 60 11.51 9.69 26.34
CA GLN A 60 11.71 11.00 26.96
C GLN A 60 10.51 11.41 27.84
N ARG A 61 9.27 11.19 27.38
CA ARG A 61 8.08 11.51 28.18
C ARG A 61 7.94 10.64 29.43
N ARG A 62 8.41 9.39 29.38
CA ARG A 62 8.49 8.51 30.55
C ARG A 62 9.53 9.03 31.54
N ASP A 63 10.72 9.37 31.06
CA ASP A 63 11.82 9.86 31.91
C ASP A 63 11.49 11.22 32.57
N GLU A 64 10.66 12.04 31.92
CA GLU A 64 10.08 13.28 32.48
C GLU A 64 8.96 13.03 33.51
N GLY A 65 8.54 11.79 33.72
CA GLY A 65 7.45 11.42 34.63
C GLY A 65 6.04 11.78 34.12
N LEU A 66 5.91 12.17 32.85
CA LEU A 66 4.62 12.50 32.22
C LEU A 66 3.85 11.25 31.78
N VAL A 67 4.55 10.12 31.61
CA VAL A 67 3.98 8.82 31.22
C VAL A 67 4.46 7.76 32.21
N THR A 68 3.51 7.06 32.84
CA THR A 68 3.82 5.93 33.73
C THR A 68 4.28 4.70 32.93
N ASP A 69 5.06 3.81 33.53
CA ASP A 69 5.57 2.60 32.88
C ASP A 69 4.49 1.72 32.23
N ILE A 70 3.31 1.60 32.85
CA ILE A 70 2.19 0.82 32.33
C ILE A 70 1.66 1.43 31.02
N VAL A 71 1.48 2.76 30.99
CA VAL A 71 1.04 3.47 29.78
C VAL A 71 2.14 3.47 28.72
N TRP A 72 3.41 3.60 29.13
CA TRP A 72 4.56 3.50 28.23
C TRP A 72 4.57 2.15 27.52
N GLN A 73 4.44 1.05 28.25
CA GLN A 73 4.41 -0.30 27.68
C GLN A 73 3.24 -0.47 26.70
N SER A 74 2.04 0.04 27.04
CA SER A 74 0.89 -0.04 26.14
C SER A 74 1.08 0.74 24.84
N ILE A 75 1.78 1.88 24.87
CA ILE A 75 2.08 2.65 23.64
C ILE A 75 3.22 1.99 22.86
N ASP A 76 4.23 1.45 23.54
CA ASP A 76 5.33 0.71 22.91
C ASP A 76 4.83 -0.53 22.17
N ASP A 77 3.85 -1.27 22.73
CA ASP A 77 3.18 -2.37 22.03
C ASP A 77 2.50 -1.91 20.72
N ASN A 78 1.91 -0.71 20.69
CA ASN A 78 1.38 -0.14 19.45
C ASN A 78 2.49 0.20 18.43
N LEU A 79 3.67 0.64 18.88
CA LEU A 79 4.83 0.84 18.00
C LEU A 79 5.35 -0.49 17.44
N ASN A 80 5.35 -1.55 18.25
CA ASN A 80 5.68 -2.91 17.81
C ASN A 80 4.69 -3.39 16.72
N HIS A 81 3.41 -3.06 16.85
CA HIS A 81 2.42 -3.32 15.78
C HIS A 81 2.74 -2.56 14.49
N LEU A 82 3.11 -1.27 14.55
CA LEU A 82 3.52 -0.51 13.37
C LEU A 82 4.73 -1.14 12.67
N SER A 83 5.71 -1.60 13.45
CA SER A 83 6.90 -2.31 12.94
C SER A 83 6.51 -3.63 12.27
N ALA A 84 5.60 -4.39 12.88
CA ALA A 84 5.08 -5.63 12.30
C ALA A 84 4.31 -5.38 10.99
N TYR A 85 3.52 -4.30 10.91
CA TYR A 85 2.82 -3.92 9.67
C TYR A 85 3.80 -3.50 8.56
N LEU A 86 4.82 -2.70 8.89
CA LEU A 86 5.88 -2.35 7.95
C LEU A 86 6.56 -3.60 7.38
N GLY A 87 6.98 -4.53 8.25
CA GLY A 87 7.58 -5.80 7.82
C GLY A 87 6.62 -6.68 7.01
N GLY A 88 5.33 -6.65 7.34
CA GLY A 88 4.27 -7.32 6.57
C GLY A 88 4.13 -6.76 5.15
N CYS A 89 4.09 -5.43 5.03
CA CYS A 89 4.02 -4.75 3.73
C CYS A 89 5.29 -5.00 2.89
N ASP A 90 6.48 -4.93 3.51
CA ASP A 90 7.73 -5.26 2.82
C ASP A 90 7.75 -6.71 2.34
N ARG A 91 7.25 -7.66 3.16
CA ARG A 91 7.15 -9.06 2.75
C ARG A 91 6.23 -9.19 1.55
N LEU A 92 5.02 -8.63 1.60
CA LEU A 92 4.08 -8.66 0.48
C LEU A 92 4.68 -8.04 -0.80
N ALA A 93 5.39 -6.92 -0.68
CA ALA A 93 6.02 -6.25 -1.81
C ALA A 93 7.26 -7.00 -2.36
N SER A 94 7.96 -7.76 -1.53
CA SER A 94 9.20 -8.47 -1.90
C SER A 94 9.04 -9.96 -2.17
N THR A 95 7.86 -10.53 -1.92
CA THR A 95 7.52 -11.92 -2.24
C THR A 95 6.49 -11.97 -3.37
N PRO A 96 6.90 -11.68 -4.63
CA PRO A 96 6.03 -11.88 -5.76
C PRO A 96 5.67 -13.36 -5.91
N ILE A 97 4.54 -13.63 -6.57
CA ILE A 97 4.16 -14.98 -6.96
C ILE A 97 5.32 -15.58 -7.79
N PRO A 98 5.69 -16.85 -7.57
CA PRO A 98 6.81 -17.45 -8.29
C PRO A 98 6.63 -17.30 -9.80
N PHE A 99 7.61 -16.69 -10.48
CA PHE A 99 7.55 -16.43 -11.92
C PHE A 99 7.18 -17.66 -12.77
N ALA A 100 7.62 -18.85 -12.35
CA ALA A 100 7.28 -20.10 -13.03
C ALA A 100 5.76 -20.37 -13.05
N TYR A 101 5.03 -19.97 -12.01
CA TYR A 101 3.58 -20.12 -11.93
C TYR A 101 2.88 -19.26 -12.98
N SER A 102 3.14 -17.95 -12.99
CA SER A 102 2.55 -17.02 -13.96
C SER A 102 2.94 -17.40 -15.40
N LEU A 103 4.18 -17.84 -15.62
CA LEU A 103 4.63 -18.31 -16.94
C LEU A 103 3.89 -19.57 -17.42
N ILE A 104 3.63 -20.54 -16.54
CA ILE A 104 2.87 -21.75 -16.89
C ILE A 104 1.41 -21.38 -17.18
N LEU A 105 0.79 -20.53 -16.35
CA LEU A 105 -0.56 -20.05 -16.59
C LEU A 105 -0.68 -19.37 -17.97
N HIS A 106 0.19 -18.40 -18.26
CA HIS A 106 0.24 -17.73 -19.56
C HIS A 106 0.36 -18.71 -20.74
N ARG A 107 1.29 -19.65 -20.66
CA ARG A 107 1.45 -20.63 -21.76
C ARG A 107 0.23 -21.52 -21.92
N THR A 108 -0.37 -21.97 -20.82
CA THR A 108 -1.51 -22.89 -20.86
C THR A 108 -2.80 -22.22 -21.33
N VAL A 109 -3.11 -21.00 -20.86
CA VAL A 109 -4.31 -20.26 -21.28
C VAL A 109 -4.22 -19.90 -22.77
N TYR A 110 -3.08 -19.41 -23.23
CA TYR A 110 -2.89 -19.07 -24.65
C TYR A 110 -2.95 -20.32 -25.54
N LEU A 111 -2.28 -21.41 -25.16
CA LEU A 111 -2.33 -22.66 -25.91
C LEU A 111 -3.75 -23.26 -25.92
N PHE A 112 -4.48 -23.18 -24.81
CA PHE A 112 -5.87 -23.60 -24.73
C PHE A 112 -6.75 -22.77 -25.67
N CYS A 113 -6.70 -21.45 -25.59
CA CYS A 113 -7.54 -20.55 -26.41
C CYS A 113 -7.24 -20.67 -27.91
N THR A 114 -5.98 -20.96 -28.28
CA THR A 114 -5.58 -21.15 -29.69
C THR A 114 -5.98 -22.51 -30.25
N LEU A 115 -5.97 -23.57 -29.42
CA LEU A 115 -6.40 -24.91 -29.84
C LEU A 115 -7.92 -25.10 -29.78
N LEU A 116 -8.61 -24.34 -28.94
CA LEU A 116 -10.06 -24.40 -28.73
C LEU A 116 -10.91 -24.38 -30.02
N PRO A 117 -10.69 -23.48 -31.01
CA PRO A 117 -11.52 -23.47 -32.22
C PRO A 117 -11.39 -24.76 -33.04
N PHE A 118 -10.20 -25.39 -33.05
CA PHE A 118 -9.98 -26.66 -33.74
C PHE A 118 -10.70 -27.82 -33.05
N ALA A 119 -10.84 -27.78 -31.73
CA ALA A 119 -11.62 -28.77 -30.99
C ALA A 119 -13.13 -28.62 -31.23
N LEU A 120 -13.62 -27.39 -31.37
CA LEU A 120 -15.06 -27.09 -31.49
C LEU A 120 -15.61 -27.10 -32.92
N VAL A 121 -14.75 -27.11 -33.95
CA VAL A 121 -15.19 -26.99 -35.36
C VAL A 121 -16.05 -28.16 -35.84
N ALA A 122 -15.83 -29.35 -35.28
CA ALA A 122 -16.57 -30.56 -35.64
C ALA A 122 -18.03 -30.51 -35.18
N ASP A 123 -18.29 -29.91 -34.02
CA ASP A 123 -19.63 -29.88 -33.40
C ASP A 123 -20.41 -28.59 -33.75
N LEU A 124 -19.71 -27.45 -33.86
CA LEU A 124 -20.35 -26.13 -33.94
C LEU A 124 -20.29 -25.47 -35.33
N HIS A 125 -19.47 -25.98 -36.26
CA HIS A 125 -19.31 -25.46 -37.62
C HIS A 125 -19.23 -23.91 -37.71
N LEU A 126 -20.29 -23.25 -38.20
CA LEU A 126 -20.32 -21.78 -38.36
C LEU A 126 -20.44 -21.03 -37.04
N MET A 127 -20.89 -21.67 -35.97
CA MET A 127 -20.98 -21.08 -34.63
C MET A 127 -19.65 -21.15 -33.87
N THR A 128 -18.68 -21.93 -34.34
CA THR A 128 -17.35 -22.08 -33.73
C THR A 128 -16.65 -20.75 -33.42
N PRO A 129 -16.54 -19.75 -34.32
CA PRO A 129 -15.87 -18.50 -33.99
C PRO A 129 -16.57 -17.74 -32.85
N LEU A 130 -17.90 -17.73 -32.83
CA LEU A 130 -18.65 -17.03 -31.77
C LEU A 130 -18.43 -17.67 -30.40
N VAL A 131 -18.60 -18.99 -30.32
CA VAL A 131 -18.46 -19.72 -29.05
C VAL A 131 -17.01 -19.77 -28.59
N SER A 132 -16.06 -19.96 -29.51
CA SER A 132 -14.63 -19.96 -29.18
C SER A 132 -14.17 -18.61 -28.67
N VAL A 133 -14.59 -17.49 -29.28
CA VAL A 133 -14.23 -16.14 -28.80
C VAL A 133 -14.82 -15.89 -27.42
N PHE A 134 -16.08 -16.29 -27.17
CA PHE A 134 -16.71 -16.12 -25.87
C PHE A 134 -15.98 -16.86 -24.74
N ILE A 135 -15.61 -18.13 -24.98
CA ILE A 135 -14.86 -18.93 -24.01
C ILE A 135 -13.46 -18.35 -23.82
N SER A 136 -12.74 -18.07 -24.91
CA SER A 136 -11.38 -17.51 -24.84
C SER A 136 -11.35 -16.16 -24.13
N TYR A 137 -12.33 -15.29 -24.40
CA TYR A 137 -12.48 -14.01 -23.70
C TYR A 137 -12.63 -14.21 -22.19
N THR A 138 -13.41 -15.20 -21.75
CA THR A 138 -13.61 -15.48 -20.33
C THR A 138 -12.29 -15.88 -19.65
N PHE A 139 -11.52 -16.78 -20.25
CA PHE A 139 -10.24 -17.23 -19.71
C PHE A 139 -9.16 -16.14 -19.74
N LEU A 140 -9.03 -15.43 -20.87
CA LEU A 140 -8.07 -14.33 -21.00
C LEU A 140 -8.39 -13.15 -20.07
N SER A 141 -9.67 -12.83 -19.86
CA SER A 141 -10.07 -11.77 -18.92
C SER A 141 -9.75 -12.14 -17.47
N LEU A 142 -9.98 -13.41 -17.09
CA LEU A 142 -9.65 -13.90 -15.75
C LEU A 142 -8.14 -13.87 -15.49
N GLU A 143 -7.37 -14.26 -16.50
CA GLU A 143 -5.91 -14.20 -16.47
C GLU A 143 -5.40 -12.77 -16.31
N SER A 144 -5.89 -11.84 -17.13
CA SER A 144 -5.52 -10.42 -17.04
C SER A 144 -5.89 -9.79 -15.69
N LEU A 145 -7.04 -10.17 -15.11
CA LEU A 145 -7.43 -9.72 -13.78
C LEU A 145 -6.45 -10.23 -12.71
N THR A 146 -5.98 -11.47 -12.85
CA THR A 146 -5.03 -12.06 -11.90
C THR A 146 -3.73 -11.28 -11.89
N GLU A 147 -3.22 -10.91 -13.07
CA GLU A 147 -2.00 -10.09 -13.21
C GLU A 147 -2.13 -8.72 -12.54
N GLU A 148 -3.28 -8.04 -12.68
CA GLU A 148 -3.51 -6.74 -12.02
C GLU A 148 -3.58 -6.86 -10.48
N LEU A 149 -3.98 -8.02 -9.95
CA LEU A 149 -4.02 -8.28 -8.51
C LEU A 149 -2.65 -8.67 -7.92
N GLU A 150 -1.63 -8.95 -8.74
CA GLU A 150 -0.30 -9.33 -8.25
C GLU A 150 0.50 -8.14 -7.68
N ASP A 151 0.22 -6.90 -8.07
CA ASP A 151 0.87 -5.68 -7.56
C ASP A 151 -0.11 -4.72 -6.83
N PRO A 152 -0.59 -5.07 -5.62
CA PRO A 152 -1.62 -4.29 -4.95
C PRO A 152 -1.19 -2.88 -4.55
N PHE A 153 0.12 -2.59 -4.51
CA PHE A 153 0.64 -1.30 -4.03
C PHE A 153 1.00 -0.32 -5.14
N GLY A 154 0.86 -0.69 -6.42
CA GLY A 154 1.18 0.20 -7.53
C GLY A 154 0.17 1.36 -7.69
N THR A 155 0.06 1.86 -8.92
CA THR A 155 -0.75 3.05 -9.26
C THR A 155 -1.83 2.78 -10.30
N ALA A 156 -2.10 1.51 -10.63
CA ALA A 156 -3.18 1.18 -11.56
C ALA A 156 -4.56 1.44 -10.91
N PRO A 157 -5.63 1.60 -11.72
CA PRO A 157 -6.98 1.87 -11.24
C PRO A 157 -7.47 0.92 -10.15
N ASN A 158 -7.18 -0.38 -10.28
CA ASN A 158 -7.65 -1.40 -9.34
C ASN A 158 -6.67 -1.65 -8.18
N HIS A 159 -5.57 -0.91 -8.09
CA HIS A 159 -4.63 -1.02 -6.97
C HIS A 159 -5.13 -0.27 -5.73
N LEU A 160 -4.50 -0.51 -4.58
CA LEU A 160 -4.90 0.12 -3.34
C LEU A 160 -4.78 1.65 -3.41
N PRO A 161 -5.80 2.40 -2.95
CA PRO A 161 -5.80 3.86 -2.97
C PRO A 161 -4.97 4.44 -1.81
N LEU A 162 -3.66 4.19 -1.83
CA LEU A 162 -2.75 4.50 -0.73
C LEU A 162 -2.69 6.00 -0.40
N ASP A 163 -2.79 6.88 -1.41
CA ASP A 163 -2.82 8.32 -1.20
C ASP A 163 -4.09 8.75 -0.44
N ALA A 164 -5.26 8.27 -0.89
CA ALA A 164 -6.52 8.53 -0.20
C ALA A 164 -6.53 7.95 1.24
N LEU A 165 -5.91 6.79 1.45
CA LEU A 165 -5.73 6.23 2.79
C LEU A 165 -4.84 7.14 3.66
N CYS A 166 -3.72 7.64 3.13
CA CYS A 166 -2.85 8.59 3.85
C CYS A 166 -3.58 9.90 4.18
N VAL A 167 -4.34 10.46 3.23
CA VAL A 167 -5.17 11.65 3.44
C VAL A 167 -6.22 11.41 4.52
N ASN A 168 -6.86 10.24 4.52
CA ASN A 168 -7.85 9.90 5.55
C ASN A 168 -7.22 9.74 6.94
N ILE A 169 -6.04 9.10 7.03
CA ILE A 169 -5.27 9.04 8.27
C ILE A 169 -4.90 10.45 8.74
N GLU A 170 -4.45 11.32 7.82
CA GLU A 170 -4.12 12.71 8.13
C GLU A 170 -5.32 13.50 8.65
N ARG A 171 -6.47 13.37 8.01
CA ARG A 171 -7.73 13.98 8.45
C ARG A 171 -8.14 13.48 9.83
N ASN A 172 -8.08 12.17 10.08
CA ASN A 172 -8.46 11.58 11.37
C ASN A 172 -7.56 12.06 12.52
N LEU A 173 -6.23 12.00 12.35
CA LEU A 173 -5.30 12.43 13.39
C LEU A 173 -5.38 13.93 13.66
N LYS A 174 -5.56 14.76 12.63
CA LYS A 174 -5.79 16.20 12.81
C LYS A 174 -7.11 16.50 13.51
N ALA A 175 -8.20 15.84 13.11
CA ALA A 175 -9.51 16.01 13.74
C ALA A 175 -9.52 15.60 15.21
N MET A 176 -8.88 14.47 15.57
CA MET A 176 -8.75 14.02 16.96
C MET A 176 -8.01 15.04 17.86
N ASN A 177 -7.19 15.90 17.26
CA ASN A 177 -6.42 16.92 17.97
C ASN A 177 -6.95 18.35 17.77
N ASN A 178 -8.15 18.50 17.18
CA ASN A 178 -8.74 19.79 16.86
C ASN A 178 -7.83 20.70 15.99
N ASP A 179 -7.02 20.10 15.12
CA ASP A 179 -6.15 20.80 14.18
C ASP A 179 -6.87 21.02 12.84
N PHE A 180 -7.20 22.28 12.55
CA PHE A 180 -7.96 22.69 11.36
C PHE A 180 -7.19 23.77 10.59
N PRO A 181 -7.32 23.83 9.24
CA PRO A 181 -8.24 23.08 8.40
C PRO A 181 -7.77 21.66 8.07
N LEU A 182 -8.74 20.75 7.92
CA LEU A 182 -8.47 19.39 7.48
C LEU A 182 -8.10 19.36 5.98
N PRO A 183 -7.17 18.50 5.55
CA PRO A 183 -6.90 18.27 4.12
C PRO A 183 -8.19 17.92 3.36
N ALA A 184 -8.32 18.29 2.11
CA ALA A 184 -9.49 17.92 1.29
C ALA A 184 -9.66 16.39 1.27
N ALA A 185 -10.90 15.90 1.37
CA ALA A 185 -11.15 14.47 1.25
C ALA A 185 -10.94 14.02 -0.20
N SER A 186 -10.23 12.91 -0.41
CA SER A 186 -10.17 12.28 -1.73
C SER A 186 -11.57 11.86 -2.17
N GLN A 187 -11.97 12.28 -3.36
CA GLN A 187 -13.23 11.87 -3.99
C GLN A 187 -12.90 10.93 -5.15
N PRO A 188 -13.71 9.88 -5.38
CA PRO A 188 -13.48 8.98 -6.49
C PRO A 188 -13.60 9.75 -7.81
N ASP A 189 -12.66 9.53 -8.73
CA ASP A 189 -12.73 10.07 -10.07
C ASP A 189 -13.81 9.35 -10.91
N ARG A 190 -13.93 9.72 -12.20
CA ARG A 190 -14.89 9.11 -13.14
C ARG A 190 -14.70 7.59 -13.32
N TYR A 191 -13.54 7.06 -12.96
CA TYR A 191 -13.18 5.65 -13.03
C TYR A 191 -13.18 4.97 -11.65
N PHE A 192 -13.76 5.62 -10.63
CA PHE A 192 -13.80 5.18 -9.24
C PHE A 192 -12.42 5.08 -8.55
N ASN A 193 -11.40 5.71 -9.13
CA ASN A 193 -10.07 5.74 -8.52
C ASN A 193 -10.03 6.77 -7.40
N LEU A 194 -9.42 6.38 -6.28
CA LEU A 194 -9.16 7.23 -5.13
C LEU A 194 -7.64 7.52 -5.07
N THR A 195 -7.19 8.46 -5.91
CA THR A 195 -5.82 9.01 -5.82
C THR A 195 -5.73 10.22 -4.90
#